data_AF-A0A523GX16-F1
#
_entry.id   AF-A0A523GX16-F1
#
_cell.length_a   1.000
_cell.length_b   1.000
_cell.length_c   1.000
_cell.angle_alpha   90.00
_cell.angle_beta   90.00
_cell.angle_gamma   90.00
#
_symmetry.space_group_name_H-M   'P 1'
#
loop_
_entity.id
_entity.type
_entity.pdbx_description
1 polymer ?
#
loop_
_entity_poly.entity_id
_entity_poly.type
_entity_poly.pdbx_seq_one_letter_code
_entity_poly.pdbx_strand_id
1 'polypeptide(L)'
;MHFLKKGRFQLFALLLTASLAMSACYPSSGGLSVEDLDVVATVYDPEVDFSNYRTFAMPDSVVHLLPDDADPDDDNISRSFDELILREVAQGLTDLGYVRVLEPDPDNPPDLYAFVSISTTQWAGYVGYPWWGGWGWYGGYPPGWGPGWGPGYPWYGGGVVYSYETGTLFVDLVDPERQDAPTREIGTTWIGALNGLLENSSAGTATRLNTGIRQMYEQSAYLKAGS
;
A
#
# COMPACT_ATOMS: atom_id res chain seq x y z
N MET A 1 -52.30 7.27 46.21
CA MET A 1 -51.03 7.83 45.67
C MET A 1 -50.20 6.70 45.06
N HIS A 2 -50.58 6.16 43.88
CA HIS A 2 -49.96 4.93 43.34
C HIS A 2 -50.07 4.74 41.80
N PHE A 3 -49.97 5.80 40.99
CA PHE A 3 -50.05 5.64 39.52
C PHE A 3 -49.04 6.41 38.66
N LEU A 4 -48.15 7.23 39.24
CA LEU A 4 -47.22 8.07 38.46
C LEU A 4 -45.78 7.51 38.28
N LYS A 5 -45.47 6.33 38.81
CA LYS A 5 -44.10 5.75 38.73
C LYS A 5 -43.89 4.75 37.59
N LYS A 6 -44.95 4.12 37.04
CA LYS A 6 -44.80 3.04 36.03
C LYS A 6 -44.42 3.54 34.62
N GLY A 7 -44.94 4.69 34.19
CA GLY A 7 -44.70 5.19 32.82
C GLY A 7 -43.29 5.72 32.57
N ARG A 8 -42.60 6.25 33.59
CA ARG A 8 -41.22 6.76 33.46
C ARG A 8 -40.19 5.63 33.45
N PHE A 9 -40.51 4.50 34.09
CA PHE A 9 -39.65 3.32 34.12
C PHE A 9 -39.71 2.52 32.82
N GLN A 10 -40.87 2.47 32.17
CA GLN A 10 -41.03 1.81 30.87
C GLN A 10 -40.38 2.58 29.71
N LEU A 11 -40.37 3.92 29.74
CA LEU A 11 -39.67 4.72 28.72
C LEU A 11 -38.14 4.61 28.83
N PHE A 12 -37.61 4.48 30.04
CA PHE A 12 -36.17 4.26 30.26
C PHE A 12 -35.72 2.84 29.86
N ALA A 13 -36.58 1.84 30.04
CA ALA A 13 -36.27 0.46 29.65
C ALA A 13 -36.25 0.25 28.12
N LEU A 14 -37.05 1.02 27.36
CA LEU A 14 -37.08 0.95 25.89
C LEU A 14 -35.89 1.67 25.23
N LEU A 15 -35.39 2.74 25.85
CA LEU A 15 -34.22 3.48 25.36
C LEU A 15 -32.89 2.77 25.68
N LEU A 16 -32.85 1.92 26.72
CA LEU A 16 -31.67 1.11 27.05
C LEU A 16 -31.51 -0.14 26.17
N THR A 17 -32.59 -0.62 25.54
CA THR A 17 -32.57 -1.82 24.70
C THR A 17 -32.30 -1.52 23.22
N ALA A 18 -32.55 -0.28 22.76
CA ALA A 18 -32.18 0.17 21.42
C ALA A 18 -30.68 0.50 21.27
N SER A 19 -29.98 0.80 22.38
CA SER A 19 -28.54 1.11 22.39
C SER A 19 -27.63 -0.12 22.48
N LEU A 20 -28.17 -1.31 22.80
CA LEU A 20 -27.42 -2.57 22.80
C LEU A 20 -27.50 -3.34 21.46
N ALA A 21 -28.25 -2.84 20.47
CA ALA A 21 -28.38 -3.50 19.16
C ALA A 21 -27.42 -2.95 18.08
N MET A 22 -26.56 -1.98 18.41
CA MET A 22 -25.60 -1.36 17.47
C MET A 22 -24.15 -1.88 17.64
N SER A 23 -23.92 -2.86 18.53
CA SER A 23 -22.59 -3.41 18.82
C SER A 23 -22.40 -4.86 18.34
N ALA A 24 -23.23 -5.33 17.41
CA ALA A 24 -23.14 -6.67 16.83
C ALA A 24 -22.88 -6.62 15.32
N CYS A 25 -21.69 -6.17 14.93
CA CYS A 25 -20.88 -6.80 13.87
C CYS A 25 -19.50 -6.13 13.79
N TYR A 26 -18.63 -6.42 14.75
CA TYR A 26 -17.20 -6.51 14.47
C TYR A 26 -16.69 -7.74 15.21
N PRO A 27 -16.06 -8.72 14.53
CA PRO A 27 -15.55 -9.89 15.22
C PRO A 27 -14.41 -9.44 16.13
N SER A 28 -14.65 -9.45 17.43
CA SER A 28 -13.59 -9.57 18.41
C SER A 28 -13.07 -11.01 18.35
N SER A 29 -12.15 -11.27 17.42
CA SER A 29 -11.37 -12.50 17.40
C SER A 29 -9.95 -12.20 17.85
N GLY A 30 -9.68 -12.49 19.13
CA GLY A 30 -8.40 -12.98 19.63
C GLY A 30 -7.15 -12.15 19.32
N GLY A 31 -6.78 -11.30 20.29
CA GLY A 31 -5.40 -10.92 20.57
C GLY A 31 -4.63 -10.29 19.42
N LEU A 32 -4.90 -9.01 19.17
CA LEU A 32 -3.95 -8.13 18.51
C LEU A 32 -3.80 -6.90 19.41
N SER A 33 -2.58 -6.65 19.91
CA SER A 33 -2.30 -5.47 20.74
C SER A 33 -2.24 -4.23 19.84
N VAL A 34 -2.20 -3.03 20.43
CA VAL A 34 -2.07 -1.77 19.68
C VAL A 34 -0.81 -1.76 18.80
N GLU A 35 0.19 -2.59 19.11
CA GLU A 35 1.42 -2.78 18.31
C GLU A 35 1.17 -3.54 16.99
N ASP A 36 0.09 -4.32 16.88
CA ASP A 36 -0.27 -5.06 15.65
C ASP A 36 -1.04 -4.18 14.64
N LEU A 37 -1.48 -2.98 15.05
CA LEU A 37 -2.15 -2.00 14.17
C LEU A 37 -1.18 -0.95 13.58
N ASP A 38 0.09 -0.93 14.02
CA ASP A 38 1.09 0.07 13.59
C ASP A 38 2.01 -0.41 12.43
N VAL A 39 1.71 -1.56 11.81
CA VAL A 39 2.63 -2.19 10.83
C VAL A 39 2.20 -1.97 9.38
N VAL A 40 0.90 -1.94 9.07
CA VAL A 40 0.38 -1.85 7.68
C VAL A 40 -0.38 -0.55 7.47
N ALA A 41 0.00 0.20 6.45
CA ALA A 41 -0.66 1.45 6.09
C ALA A 41 -0.91 1.51 4.59
N THR A 42 -1.99 2.16 4.19
CA THR A 42 -2.34 2.36 2.80
C THR A 42 -2.82 3.78 2.56
N VAL A 43 -2.42 4.35 1.44
CA VAL A 43 -2.84 5.68 0.98
C VAL A 43 -3.30 5.57 -0.45
N TYR A 44 -4.25 6.38 -0.84
CA TYR A 44 -4.69 6.48 -2.21
C TYR A 44 -5.08 7.91 -2.57
N ASP A 45 -5.07 8.18 -3.86
CA ASP A 45 -5.61 9.42 -4.43
C ASP A 45 -7.14 9.31 -4.51
N PRO A 46 -7.92 10.13 -3.76
CA PRO A 46 -9.37 10.09 -3.80
C PRO A 46 -9.98 10.58 -5.13
N GLU A 47 -9.17 11.18 -6.01
CA GLU A 47 -9.60 11.60 -7.36
C GLU A 47 -9.43 10.49 -8.40
N VAL A 48 -8.90 9.32 -8.01
CA VAL A 48 -8.74 8.16 -8.89
C VAL A 48 -9.99 7.28 -8.83
N ASP A 49 -10.53 6.98 -10.00
CA ASP A 49 -11.58 5.98 -10.18
C ASP A 49 -10.98 4.65 -10.67
N PHE A 50 -10.70 3.76 -9.72
CA PHE A 50 -10.10 2.45 -9.97
C PHE A 50 -11.00 1.52 -10.82
N SER A 51 -12.28 1.86 -10.98
CA SER A 51 -13.19 1.13 -11.87
C SER A 51 -12.80 1.23 -13.35
N ASN A 52 -11.85 2.10 -13.71
CA ASN A 52 -11.34 2.24 -15.07
C ASN A 52 -10.14 1.34 -15.37
N TYR A 53 -9.45 0.83 -14.35
CA TYR A 53 -8.24 0.02 -14.53
C TYR A 53 -8.56 -1.47 -14.59
N ARG A 54 -7.86 -2.20 -15.46
CA ARG A 54 -8.03 -3.65 -15.69
C ARG A 54 -6.73 -4.42 -15.67
N THR A 55 -5.62 -3.76 -16.00
CA THR A 55 -4.32 -4.39 -16.22
C THR A 55 -3.26 -3.78 -15.34
N PHE A 56 -2.25 -4.57 -14.99
CA PHE A 56 -1.05 -4.06 -14.33
C PHE A 56 0.20 -4.71 -14.89
N ALA A 57 1.33 -4.00 -14.90
CA ALA A 57 2.65 -4.60 -15.03
C ALA A 57 3.45 -4.39 -13.74
N MET A 58 4.39 -5.30 -13.48
CA MET A 58 5.20 -5.28 -12.27
C MET A 58 6.58 -5.87 -12.58
N PRO A 59 7.69 -5.19 -12.23
CA PRO A 59 9.03 -5.77 -12.30
C PRO A 59 9.13 -7.08 -11.51
N ASP A 60 10.06 -7.94 -11.89
CA ASP A 60 10.36 -9.21 -11.22
C ASP A 60 11.43 -9.09 -10.14
N SER A 61 11.65 -7.87 -9.61
CA SER A 61 12.62 -7.60 -8.55
C SER A 61 12.06 -6.64 -7.50
N VAL A 62 12.48 -6.82 -6.25
CA VAL A 62 12.30 -5.83 -5.18
C VAL A 62 13.51 -4.90 -5.16
N VAL A 63 13.26 -3.59 -5.27
CA VAL A 63 14.34 -2.59 -5.21
C VAL A 63 14.63 -2.24 -3.75
N HIS A 64 15.90 -2.29 -3.35
CA HIS A 64 16.32 -1.85 -2.02
C HIS A 64 16.73 -0.38 -2.09
N LEU A 65 16.03 0.47 -1.35
CA LEU A 65 16.29 1.91 -1.33
C LEU A 65 17.22 2.21 -0.17
N LEU A 66 18.49 2.35 -0.51
CA LEU A 66 19.55 2.77 0.39
C LEU A 66 19.59 4.31 0.52
N PRO A 67 20.19 4.86 1.58
CA PRO A 67 20.50 6.29 1.65
C PRO A 67 21.30 6.77 0.44
N ASP A 68 21.12 8.03 0.03
CA ASP A 68 21.76 8.60 -1.17
C ASP A 68 23.30 8.53 -1.16
N ASP A 69 23.92 8.49 0.02
CA ASP A 69 25.37 8.42 0.23
C ASP A 69 25.89 7.01 0.56
N ALA A 70 25.02 6.00 0.54
CA ALA A 70 25.40 4.61 0.80
C ALA A 70 26.15 4.00 -0.39
N ASP A 71 27.12 3.14 -0.09
CA ASP A 71 27.72 2.26 -1.09
C ASP A 71 26.65 1.21 -1.50
N PRO A 72 26.40 0.97 -2.80
CA PRO A 72 25.51 -0.12 -3.22
C PRO A 72 25.90 -1.50 -2.66
N ASP A 73 27.18 -1.71 -2.34
CA ASP A 73 27.68 -2.92 -1.71
C ASP A 73 27.31 -3.02 -0.21
N ASP A 74 26.80 -1.94 0.41
CA ASP A 74 26.31 -1.92 1.79
C ASP A 74 24.85 -2.40 1.93
N ASP A 75 24.25 -2.94 0.87
CA ASP A 75 22.93 -3.58 0.92
C ASP A 75 22.94 -4.83 1.82
N ASN A 76 22.59 -4.62 3.09
CA ASN A 76 22.51 -5.66 4.11
C ASN A 76 21.09 -6.25 4.26
N ILE A 77 20.15 -5.86 3.40
CA ILE A 77 18.78 -6.37 3.43
C ILE A 77 18.76 -7.76 2.80
N SER A 78 18.16 -8.71 3.49
CA SER A 78 18.04 -10.07 2.95
C SER A 78 17.08 -10.12 1.77
N ARG A 79 17.57 -10.58 0.62
CA ARG A 79 16.76 -10.89 -0.57
C ARG A 79 16.01 -12.23 -0.49
N SER A 80 16.12 -12.93 0.64
CA SER A 80 15.52 -14.27 0.82
C SER A 80 14.00 -14.28 0.74
N PHE A 81 13.36 -13.12 0.83
CA PHE A 81 11.91 -12.96 0.75
C PHE A 81 11.42 -12.27 -0.51
N ASP A 82 12.29 -11.86 -1.44
CA ASP A 82 11.90 -11.11 -2.65
C ASP A 82 10.86 -11.89 -3.47
N GLU A 83 11.09 -13.19 -3.67
CA GLU A 83 10.15 -14.05 -4.41
C GLU A 83 8.79 -14.16 -3.70
N LEU A 84 8.79 -14.27 -2.36
CA LEU A 84 7.56 -14.25 -1.57
C LEU A 84 6.83 -12.92 -1.75
N ILE A 85 7.52 -11.80 -1.54
CA ILE A 85 6.97 -10.45 -1.66
C ILE A 85 6.33 -10.25 -3.04
N LEU A 86 7.08 -10.49 -4.12
CA LEU A 86 6.61 -10.28 -5.48
C LEU A 86 5.40 -11.16 -5.80
N ARG A 87 5.39 -12.41 -5.33
CA ARG A 87 4.25 -13.31 -5.52
C ARG A 87 3.01 -12.81 -4.80
N GLU A 88 3.12 -12.43 -3.53
CA GLU A 88 1.95 -11.96 -2.75
C GLU A 88 1.40 -10.63 -3.30
N VAL A 89 2.27 -9.71 -3.74
CA VAL A 89 1.84 -8.45 -4.38
C VAL A 89 1.08 -8.73 -5.68
N ALA A 90 1.66 -9.55 -6.56
CA ALA A 90 1.01 -9.91 -7.83
C ALA A 90 -0.30 -10.68 -7.61
N GLN A 91 -0.34 -11.57 -6.62
CA GLN A 91 -1.54 -12.33 -6.27
C GLN A 91 -2.63 -11.40 -5.72
N GLY A 92 -2.30 -10.46 -4.84
CA GLY A 92 -3.26 -9.51 -4.29
C GLY A 92 -3.93 -8.63 -5.36
N LEU A 93 -3.16 -8.14 -6.33
CA LEU A 93 -3.73 -7.43 -7.49
C LEU A 93 -4.59 -8.36 -8.36
N THR A 94 -4.16 -9.60 -8.57
CA THR A 94 -4.95 -10.58 -9.35
C THR A 94 -6.27 -10.92 -8.64
N ASP A 95 -6.26 -11.06 -7.32
CA ASP A 95 -7.45 -11.32 -6.49
C ASP A 95 -8.42 -10.14 -6.48
N LEU A 96 -7.91 -8.92 -6.66
CA LEU A 96 -8.71 -7.71 -6.90
C LEU A 96 -9.27 -7.62 -8.32
N GLY A 97 -8.93 -8.57 -9.21
CA GLY A 97 -9.47 -8.70 -10.56
C GLY A 97 -8.59 -8.10 -11.67
N TYR A 98 -7.39 -7.62 -11.36
CA TYR A 98 -6.47 -7.11 -12.39
C TYR A 98 -5.81 -8.25 -13.17
N VAL A 99 -5.54 -8.00 -14.46
CA VAL A 99 -4.81 -8.92 -15.34
C VAL A 99 -3.36 -8.46 -15.46
N ARG A 100 -2.41 -9.34 -15.13
CA ARG A 100 -0.99 -9.03 -15.23
C ARG A 100 -0.51 -9.04 -16.70
N VAL A 101 0.13 -7.96 -17.10
CA VAL A 101 0.89 -7.82 -18.36
C VAL A 101 2.36 -8.14 -18.05
N LEU A 102 2.88 -9.21 -18.66
CA LEU A 102 4.26 -9.67 -18.41
C LEU A 102 5.30 -8.89 -19.23
N GLU A 103 4.90 -8.47 -20.43
CA GLU A 103 5.76 -7.76 -21.39
C GLU A 103 5.04 -6.45 -21.76
N PRO A 104 5.16 -5.38 -20.94
CA PRO A 104 4.54 -4.10 -21.24
C PRO A 104 5.12 -3.49 -22.53
N ASP A 105 4.23 -3.02 -23.39
CA ASP A 105 4.55 -2.33 -24.64
C ASP A 105 4.53 -0.81 -24.41
N PRO A 106 5.61 -0.07 -24.72
CA PRO A 106 5.61 1.40 -24.63
C PRO A 106 4.46 2.08 -25.39
N ASP A 107 4.03 1.51 -26.52
CA ASP A 107 2.96 2.08 -27.34
C ASP A 107 1.56 1.67 -26.86
N ASN A 108 1.47 0.69 -25.96
CA ASN A 108 0.25 0.22 -25.33
C ASN A 108 0.53 -0.20 -23.88
N PRO A 109 0.79 0.76 -22.98
CA PRO A 109 1.14 0.49 -21.60
C PRO A 109 -0.01 -0.18 -20.84
N PRO A 110 0.27 -0.89 -19.73
CA PRO A 110 -0.78 -1.34 -18.81
C PRO A 110 -1.47 -0.13 -18.15
N ASP A 111 -2.66 -0.35 -17.59
CA ASP A 111 -3.39 0.70 -16.87
C ASP A 111 -2.63 1.15 -15.60
N LEU A 112 -1.88 0.24 -14.98
CA LEU A 112 -1.08 0.51 -13.79
C LEU A 112 0.30 -0.14 -13.87
N TYR A 113 1.29 0.53 -13.29
CA TYR A 113 2.55 -0.09 -12.90
C TYR A 113 2.59 -0.28 -11.39
N ALA A 114 2.93 -1.50 -10.96
CA ALA A 114 3.19 -1.83 -9.57
C ALA A 114 4.70 -1.86 -9.32
N PHE A 115 5.21 -1.01 -8.43
CA PHE A 115 6.61 -0.99 -8.03
C PHE A 115 6.76 -1.43 -6.59
N VAL A 116 7.71 -2.33 -6.34
CA VAL A 116 7.93 -2.91 -5.03
C VAL A 116 9.32 -2.57 -4.55
N SER A 117 9.42 -2.00 -3.34
CA SER A 117 10.70 -1.65 -2.74
C SER A 117 10.77 -1.94 -1.25
N ILE A 118 11.98 -2.09 -0.73
CA ILE A 118 12.26 -2.06 0.70
C ILE A 118 13.15 -0.85 0.96
N SER A 119 12.67 0.10 1.76
CA SER A 119 13.44 1.28 2.13
C SER A 119 14.16 1.07 3.46
N THR A 120 15.45 1.42 3.51
CA THR A 120 16.20 1.57 4.77
C THR A 120 16.25 3.03 5.22
N THR A 121 15.45 3.90 4.62
CA THR A 121 15.34 5.31 4.98
C THR A 121 13.92 5.62 5.47
N GLN A 122 13.79 6.75 6.17
CA GLN A 122 12.48 7.27 6.58
C GLN A 122 11.65 7.68 5.36
N TRP A 123 10.34 7.89 5.55
CA TRP A 123 9.41 8.31 4.50
C TRP A 123 9.91 9.45 3.58
N ALA A 124 10.55 10.48 4.14
CA ALA A 124 11.08 11.59 3.33
C ALA A 124 12.23 11.16 2.40
N GLY A 125 13.06 10.20 2.82
CA GLY A 125 14.11 9.61 1.99
C GLY A 125 13.53 8.72 0.89
N TYR A 126 12.48 7.97 1.19
CA TYR A 126 11.72 7.19 0.20
C TYR A 126 11.09 8.09 -0.87
N VAL A 127 10.37 9.13 -0.47
CA VAL A 127 9.73 10.08 -1.40
C VAL A 127 10.77 10.84 -2.23
N GLY A 128 11.90 11.21 -1.65
CA GLY A 128 12.98 11.91 -2.32
C GLY A 128 13.93 11.03 -3.14
N TYR A 129 13.77 9.70 -3.08
CA TYR A 129 14.69 8.77 -3.71
C TYR A 129 14.74 9.00 -5.23
N PRO A 130 15.93 8.95 -5.88
CA PRO A 130 16.05 9.07 -7.33
C PRO A 130 15.43 7.85 -8.04
N TRP A 131 14.11 7.86 -8.17
CA TRP A 131 13.30 6.71 -8.60
C TRP A 131 13.79 6.06 -9.88
N TRP A 132 14.17 6.85 -10.89
CA TRP A 132 14.71 6.30 -12.14
C TRP A 132 15.96 5.44 -11.95
N GLY A 133 16.77 5.68 -10.92
CA GLY A 133 17.92 4.85 -10.57
C GLY A 133 17.53 3.45 -10.09
N GLY A 134 16.37 3.32 -9.44
CA GLY A 134 15.84 2.06 -8.92
C GLY A 134 15.10 1.23 -9.97
N TRP A 135 14.36 1.87 -10.88
CA TRP A 135 13.45 1.19 -11.81
C TRP A 135 13.64 1.52 -13.28
N GLY A 136 14.58 2.39 -13.64
CA GLY A 136 14.81 2.79 -15.04
C GLY A 136 15.33 1.68 -15.94
N TRP A 137 15.74 0.53 -15.38
CA TRP A 137 16.08 -0.68 -16.12
C TRP A 137 14.86 -1.50 -16.54
N TYR A 138 13.72 -1.33 -15.86
CA TYR A 138 12.49 -2.02 -16.21
C TYR A 138 11.91 -1.39 -17.48
N GLY A 139 11.65 -2.21 -18.49
CA GLY A 139 11.20 -1.76 -19.80
C GLY A 139 9.68 -1.54 -19.88
N GLY A 140 9.23 -1.12 -21.06
CA GLY A 140 7.80 -0.98 -21.38
C GLY A 140 7.17 0.36 -21.00
N TYR A 141 7.92 1.27 -20.42
CA TYR A 141 7.42 2.60 -20.07
C TYR A 141 6.96 3.39 -21.31
N PRO A 142 5.92 4.22 -21.16
CA PRO A 142 5.49 5.13 -22.22
C PRO A 142 6.63 6.02 -22.72
N PRO A 143 6.62 6.43 -24.00
CA PRO A 143 7.57 7.39 -24.53
C PRO A 143 7.60 8.69 -23.71
N GLY A 144 8.80 9.13 -23.34
CA GLY A 144 9.03 10.38 -22.61
C GLY A 144 9.52 10.20 -21.18
N TRP A 145 9.27 9.02 -20.59
CA TRP A 145 9.86 8.63 -19.31
C TRP A 145 11.37 8.44 -19.46
N GLY A 146 12.13 8.88 -18.47
CA GLY A 146 13.59 8.91 -18.53
C GLY A 146 14.23 9.38 -17.22
N PRO A 147 15.56 9.54 -17.19
CA PRO A 147 16.26 10.06 -16.02
C PRO A 147 15.63 11.35 -15.48
N GLY A 148 15.29 11.34 -14.19
CA GLY A 148 14.62 12.43 -13.50
C GLY A 148 13.09 12.34 -13.47
N TRP A 149 12.49 11.32 -14.10
CA TRP A 149 11.10 10.96 -13.85
C TRP A 149 10.96 10.10 -12.59
N GLY A 150 9.83 10.25 -11.91
CA GLY A 150 9.45 9.41 -10.77
C GLY A 150 8.00 9.63 -10.33
N PRO A 151 7.49 8.81 -9.41
CA PRO A 151 6.16 8.98 -8.85
C PRO A 151 6.05 10.32 -8.08
N GLY A 152 5.02 11.09 -8.40
CA GLY A 152 4.60 12.27 -7.65
C GLY A 152 3.60 11.85 -6.58
N TYR A 153 3.82 12.31 -5.36
CA TYR A 153 3.01 11.95 -4.19
C TYR A 153 2.17 13.15 -3.74
N PRO A 154 0.95 13.35 -4.26
CA PRO A 154 0.18 14.57 -4.04
C PRO A 154 -0.17 14.82 -2.56
N TRP A 155 -0.22 13.78 -1.73
CA TRP A 155 -0.43 13.86 -0.27
C TRP A 155 0.79 14.31 0.53
N TYR A 156 1.98 14.36 -0.07
CA TYR A 156 3.24 14.70 0.62
C TYR A 156 3.23 16.13 1.20
N GLY A 157 2.46 17.06 0.62
CA GLY A 157 2.29 18.43 1.13
C GLY A 157 1.23 18.60 2.23
N GLY A 158 0.40 17.59 2.48
CA GLY A 158 -0.80 17.68 3.34
C GLY A 158 -0.60 17.33 4.82
N GLY A 159 0.63 17.05 5.25
CA GLY A 159 0.94 16.70 6.64
C GLY A 159 0.83 15.20 6.98
N VAL A 160 0.72 14.34 5.97
CA VAL A 160 0.82 12.88 6.17
C VAL A 160 2.31 12.51 6.22
N VAL A 161 2.96 12.84 7.32
CA VAL A 161 4.31 12.36 7.63
C VAL A 161 4.14 11.01 8.29
N TYR A 162 4.34 9.95 7.54
CA TYR A 162 4.44 8.64 8.15
C TYR A 162 5.79 8.51 8.85
N SER A 163 5.76 8.18 10.14
CA SER A 163 6.93 7.69 10.85
C SER A 163 7.16 6.23 10.46
N TYR A 164 7.61 5.99 9.23
CA TYR A 164 8.09 4.68 8.82
C TYR A 164 9.55 4.55 9.21
N GLU A 165 9.86 3.46 9.91
CA GLU A 165 11.21 3.13 10.34
C GLU A 165 11.99 2.46 9.19
N THR A 166 13.29 2.27 9.38
CA THR A 166 14.12 1.59 8.39
C THR A 166 13.68 0.13 8.24
N GLY A 167 13.63 -0.38 7.01
CA GLY A 167 13.15 -1.75 6.74
C GLY A 167 11.67 -1.85 6.38
N THR A 168 11.14 -0.85 5.70
CA THR A 168 9.74 -0.78 5.32
C THR A 168 9.56 -1.24 3.87
N LEU A 169 8.65 -2.18 3.63
CA LEU A 169 8.21 -2.56 2.29
C LEU A 169 7.19 -1.55 1.79
N PHE A 170 7.41 -1.03 0.59
CA PHE A 170 6.47 -0.19 -0.14
C PHE A 170 6.00 -0.90 -1.41
N VAL A 171 4.73 -0.71 -1.73
CA VAL A 171 4.11 -1.10 -2.98
C VAL A 171 3.41 0.14 -3.55
N ASP A 172 3.94 0.67 -4.64
CA ASP A 172 3.40 1.80 -5.37
C ASP A 172 2.57 1.32 -6.55
N LEU A 173 1.35 1.85 -6.70
CA LEU A 173 0.59 1.75 -7.94
C LEU A 173 0.57 3.12 -8.61
N VAL A 174 1.17 3.21 -9.80
CA VAL A 174 1.19 4.44 -10.59
C VAL A 174 0.42 4.27 -11.90
N ASP A 175 -0.26 5.33 -12.30
CA ASP A 175 -0.97 5.41 -13.57
C ASP A 175 -0.07 6.11 -14.60
N PRO A 176 0.32 5.41 -15.70
CA PRO A 176 1.19 6.00 -16.71
C PRO A 176 0.56 7.12 -17.54
N GLU A 177 -0.77 7.24 -17.57
CA GLU A 177 -1.48 8.30 -18.29
C GLU A 177 -1.60 9.58 -17.45
N ARG A 178 -1.61 9.47 -16.12
CA ARG A 178 -1.57 10.61 -15.19
C ARG A 178 -0.13 11.08 -15.03
N GLN A 179 0.32 12.02 -15.85
CA GLN A 179 1.69 12.55 -15.77
C GLN A 179 1.77 14.07 -15.87
N ASP A 180 2.75 14.66 -15.17
CA ASP A 180 3.14 16.06 -15.28
C ASP A 180 4.55 16.13 -15.89
N ALA A 181 4.62 16.39 -17.20
CA ALA A 181 5.90 16.47 -17.91
C ALA A 181 6.80 17.65 -17.47
N PRO A 182 6.27 18.86 -17.16
CA PRO A 182 7.06 19.93 -16.55
C PRO A 182 7.78 19.54 -15.25
N THR A 183 7.12 18.83 -14.33
CA THR A 183 7.73 18.38 -13.07
C THR A 183 8.37 17.00 -13.16
N ARG A 184 8.10 16.26 -14.24
CA ARG A 184 8.52 14.86 -14.49
C ARG A 184 7.95 13.90 -13.45
N GLU A 185 6.71 14.16 -13.03
CA GLU A 185 6.01 13.35 -12.04
C GLU A 185 5.01 12.41 -12.71
N ILE A 186 4.96 11.18 -12.19
CA ILE A 186 4.00 10.14 -12.57
C ILE A 186 2.94 10.07 -11.45
N GLY A 187 1.67 10.00 -11.79
CA GLY A 187 0.57 10.00 -10.84
C GLY A 187 0.54 8.72 -10.02
N THR A 188 0.95 8.81 -8.75
CA THR A 188 0.74 7.73 -7.79
C THR A 188 -0.74 7.65 -7.43
N THR A 189 -1.34 6.49 -7.66
CA THR A 189 -2.75 6.23 -7.37
C THR A 189 -2.95 5.62 -5.99
N TRP A 190 -2.02 4.76 -5.56
CA TRP A 190 -2.09 4.06 -4.29
C TRP A 190 -0.69 3.68 -3.79
N ILE A 191 -0.53 3.65 -2.48
CA ILE A 191 0.64 3.12 -1.78
C ILE A 191 0.19 2.16 -0.70
N GLY A 192 0.85 1.02 -0.61
CA GLY A 192 0.84 0.15 0.56
C GLY A 192 2.21 0.15 1.21
N ALA A 193 2.24 0.24 2.54
CA ALA A 193 3.46 0.24 3.34
C ALA A 193 3.35 -0.82 4.45
N LEU A 194 4.40 -1.62 4.63
CA LEU A 194 4.53 -2.61 5.69
C LEU A 194 5.86 -2.41 6.43
N ASN A 195 5.78 -1.93 7.67
CA ASN A 195 6.93 -1.70 8.55
C ASN A 195 7.51 -3.02 9.11
N GLY A 196 8.73 -2.94 9.63
CA GLY A 196 9.26 -3.93 10.57
C GLY A 196 9.76 -5.23 9.94
N LEU A 197 10.14 -5.22 8.65
CA LEU A 197 10.64 -6.42 7.97
C LEU A 197 12.06 -6.83 8.37
N LEU A 198 12.84 -5.90 8.92
CA LEU A 198 14.24 -6.14 9.30
C LEU A 198 14.39 -6.76 10.71
N GLU A 199 13.30 -6.94 11.45
CA GLU A 199 13.35 -7.46 12.82
C GLU A 199 13.15 -8.99 12.89
N ASN A 200 14.26 -9.73 12.83
CA ASN A 200 14.52 -11.09 13.35
C ASN A 200 13.56 -12.27 13.05
N SER A 201 14.19 -13.35 12.53
CA SER A 201 13.74 -14.76 12.36
C SER A 201 12.87 -15.10 11.13
N SER A 202 13.36 -16.05 10.32
CA SER A 202 12.85 -16.34 8.98
C SER A 202 11.42 -16.88 8.90
N ALA A 203 10.97 -17.66 9.90
CA ALA A 203 9.61 -18.21 9.91
C ALA A 203 8.55 -17.15 10.31
N GLY A 204 8.92 -16.21 11.19
CA GLY A 204 8.05 -15.09 11.56
C GLY A 204 7.92 -14.08 10.44
N THR A 205 9.03 -13.74 9.78
CA THR A 205 9.06 -12.76 8.69
C THR A 205 8.17 -13.17 7.51
N ALA A 206 8.23 -14.44 7.06
CA ALA A 206 7.38 -14.91 5.96
C ALA A 206 5.88 -14.79 6.25
N THR A 207 5.47 -15.13 7.48
CA THR A 207 4.07 -15.04 7.91
C THR A 207 3.61 -13.58 7.99
N ARG A 208 4.47 -12.70 8.51
CA ARG A 208 4.20 -11.24 8.58
C ARG A 208 4.10 -10.62 7.20
N LEU A 209 4.98 -11.00 6.28
CA LEU A 209 4.92 -10.56 4.88
C LEU A 209 3.62 -10.97 4.21
N ASN A 210 3.25 -12.24 4.28
CA ASN A 210 2.01 -12.73 3.69
C ASN A 210 0.79 -12.02 4.29
N THR A 211 0.70 -11.96 5.62
CA THR A 211 -0.45 -11.34 6.30
C THR A 211 -0.50 -9.84 6.05
N GLY A 212 0.63 -9.16 6.09
CA GLY A 212 0.75 -7.72 5.94
C GLY A 212 0.44 -7.25 4.52
N ILE A 213 0.99 -7.92 3.51
CA ILE A 213 0.68 -7.62 2.09
C ILE A 213 -0.80 -7.89 1.82
N ARG A 214 -1.34 -9.02 2.30
CA ARG A 214 -2.78 -9.30 2.17
C ARG A 214 -3.64 -8.21 2.83
N GLN A 215 -3.25 -7.76 4.03
CA GLN A 215 -3.95 -6.70 4.74
C GLN A 215 -3.98 -5.39 3.96
N MET A 216 -2.90 -5.02 3.24
CA MET A 216 -2.88 -3.84 2.37
C MET A 216 -4.07 -3.84 1.39
N TYR A 217 -4.34 -4.98 0.75
CA TYR A 217 -5.43 -5.12 -0.22
C TYR A 217 -6.80 -5.24 0.46
N GLU A 218 -6.91 -5.96 1.58
CA GLU A 218 -8.16 -6.13 2.32
C GLU A 218 -8.73 -4.80 2.84
N GLN A 219 -7.86 -3.90 3.30
CA GLN A 219 -8.27 -2.56 3.74
C GLN A 219 -8.45 -1.57 2.59
N SER A 220 -8.10 -1.97 1.36
CA SER A 220 -8.19 -1.15 0.14
C SER A 220 -9.28 -1.66 -0.80
N ALA A 221 -10.48 -1.91 -0.28
CA ALA A 221 -11.59 -2.49 -1.06
C ALA A 221 -12.00 -1.66 -2.30
N TYR A 222 -11.65 -0.37 -2.32
CA TYR A 222 -11.83 0.54 -3.46
C TYR A 222 -10.90 0.27 -4.64
N LEU A 223 -9.84 -0.53 -4.48
CA LEU A 223 -8.92 -0.90 -5.55
C LEU A 223 -9.48 -1.94 -6.53
N LYS A 224 -10.68 -2.49 -6.31
CA LYS A 224 -11.21 -3.57 -7.15
C LYS A 224 -11.26 -3.15 -8.62
N ALA A 225 -10.72 -4.01 -9.49
CA ALA A 225 -10.68 -3.76 -10.91
C ALA A 225 -12.10 -3.75 -11.48
N GLY A 226 -12.48 -2.65 -12.13
CA GLY A 226 -13.72 -2.58 -12.89
C GLY A 226 -15.03 -2.57 -12.11
N SER A 227 -14.99 -2.23 -10.81
CA SER A 227 -16.17 -2.16 -9.95
C SER A 227 -16.63 -0.74 -9.67
#